data_AF-A0A0B7MRB5-F1
#
_entry.id   AF-A0A0B7MRB5-F1
#
_cell.length_a   1.000
_cell.length_b   1.000
_cell.length_c   1.000
_cell.angle_alpha   90.00
_cell.angle_beta   90.00
_cell.angle_gamma   90.00
#
_symmetry.space_group_name_H-M   'P 1'
#
loop_
_entity.id
_entity.type
_entity.pdbx_description
1 polymer ?
#
loop_
_entity_poly.entity_id
_entity_poly.type
_entity_poly.pdbx_seq_one_letter_code
_entity_poly.pdbx_strand_id
1 'polypeptide(L)'
;MAYTLNYPHSADNQLPPEGTILPQAWHLAYFPPRVPESKRSPDGCELDWSPPFSYVRRMWASGESSWNKDNSLKVDQEVTMQSPVRDIQMRQGGRRGDSVDKHLHTDQGCFATESRCWVYLTQKEDYADHPKETAITIPPPSPSHRHHHHHHHHHHHRRQHLLISLST
;
A
#
# COMPACT_ATOMS: atom_id res chain seq x y z
N MET A 1 -15.35 4.33 24.49
CA MET A 1 -14.30 3.30 24.42
C MET A 1 -13.26 3.76 23.42
N ALA A 2 -12.00 3.36 23.56
CA ALA A 2 -10.86 3.80 22.77
C ALA A 2 -10.33 2.57 22.05
N TYR A 3 -10.43 2.57 20.73
CA TYR A 3 -9.93 1.46 19.91
C TYR A 3 -8.45 1.68 19.55
N THR A 4 -7.62 2.07 20.53
CA THR A 4 -6.15 2.16 20.39
C THR A 4 -5.49 1.75 21.70
N LEU A 5 -4.29 1.16 21.61
CA LEU A 5 -3.54 0.57 22.72
C LEU A 5 -3.01 1.57 23.77
N ASN A 6 -3.20 2.89 23.61
CA ASN A 6 -2.89 3.90 24.64
C ASN A 6 -3.52 5.28 24.31
N TYR A 7 -4.80 5.34 23.97
CA TYR A 7 -5.56 6.60 23.96
C TYR A 7 -6.29 6.77 25.30
N PRO A 8 -6.37 7.98 25.90
CA PRO A 8 -6.71 8.13 27.29
C PRO A 8 -8.16 7.72 27.53
N HIS A 9 -8.34 6.75 28.44
CA HIS A 9 -9.59 6.44 29.12
C HIS A 9 -10.78 6.32 28.17
N SER A 10 -10.82 5.16 27.51
CA SER A 10 -12.01 4.57 26.95
C SER A 10 -13.15 4.48 27.98
N ALA A 11 -13.93 5.55 28.14
CA ALA A 11 -15.23 5.50 28.80
C ALA A 11 -16.04 4.33 28.22
N ASP A 12 -16.72 3.56 29.06
CA ASP A 12 -17.45 2.33 28.74
C ASP A 12 -18.23 2.36 27.41
N ASN A 13 -18.38 1.20 26.77
CA ASN A 13 -19.48 0.95 25.82
C ASN A 13 -19.44 1.59 24.42
N GLN A 14 -18.81 2.76 24.32
CA GLN A 14 -19.27 3.78 23.38
C GLN A 14 -18.33 3.94 22.17
N LEU A 15 -18.90 3.83 20.97
CA LEU A 15 -18.24 4.14 19.71
C LEU A 15 -17.91 5.64 19.63
N PRO A 16 -16.80 6.03 18.99
CA PRO A 16 -16.47 7.43 18.79
C PRO A 16 -17.57 8.13 17.98
N PRO A 17 -17.97 9.37 18.34
CA PRO A 17 -19.01 10.10 17.63
C PRO A 17 -18.58 10.45 16.20
N GLU A 18 -19.56 10.75 15.35
CA GLU A 18 -19.35 11.32 14.01
C GLU A 18 -18.41 12.55 14.07
N GLY A 19 -17.54 12.68 13.08
CA GLY A 19 -16.59 13.80 13.01
C GLY A 19 -15.36 13.65 13.91
N THR A 20 -15.28 12.60 14.74
CA THR A 20 -14.06 12.28 15.51
C THR A 20 -12.88 12.11 14.57
N ILE A 21 -11.80 12.86 14.81
CA ILE A 21 -10.57 12.76 14.03
C ILE A 21 -9.91 11.40 14.26
N LEU A 22 -9.69 10.67 13.17
CA LEU A 22 -8.90 9.45 13.17
C LEU A 22 -7.41 9.82 13.09
N PRO A 23 -6.56 9.22 13.95
CA PRO A 23 -5.12 9.45 13.88
C PRO A 23 -4.53 9.11 12.49
N GLN A 24 -3.32 9.60 12.24
CA GLN A 24 -2.57 9.25 11.02
C GLN A 24 -2.40 7.73 10.89
N ALA A 25 -2.24 7.26 9.66
CA ALA A 25 -2.12 5.85 9.29
C ALA A 25 -3.35 4.94 9.50
N TRP A 26 -4.48 5.44 10.01
CA TRP A 26 -5.70 4.61 10.14
C TRP A 26 -6.29 4.13 8.82
N HIS A 27 -5.95 4.78 7.72
CA HIS A 27 -6.30 4.30 6.39
C HIS A 27 -5.72 2.90 6.08
N LEU A 28 -4.63 2.49 6.72
CA LEU A 28 -4.06 1.15 6.56
C LEU A 28 -5.01 0.05 7.06
N ALA A 29 -5.90 0.35 8.01
CA ALA A 29 -6.87 -0.61 8.53
C ALA A 29 -8.15 -0.67 7.68
N TYR A 30 -8.56 0.46 7.11
CA TYR A 30 -9.88 0.61 6.50
C TYR A 30 -9.91 0.42 4.97
N PHE A 31 -8.81 0.74 4.30
CA PHE A 31 -8.68 0.67 2.84
C PHE A 31 -8.05 -0.63 2.27
N PRO A 32 -7.66 -1.66 3.05
CA PRO A 32 -7.35 -2.96 2.47
C PRO A 32 -8.55 -3.54 1.69
N PRO A 33 -8.32 -4.18 0.54
CA PRO A 33 -9.35 -4.93 -0.16
C PRO A 33 -9.97 -6.02 0.75
N ARG A 34 -11.31 -6.04 0.84
CA ARG A 34 -12.06 -7.06 1.60
C ARG A 34 -12.24 -8.33 0.75
N VAL A 35 -11.13 -8.99 0.43
CA VAL A 35 -11.12 -10.22 -0.38
C VAL A 35 -11.27 -11.44 0.54
N PRO A 36 -12.30 -12.30 0.34
CA PRO A 36 -12.44 -13.56 1.06
C PRO A 36 -11.18 -14.41 0.93
N GLU A 37 -10.84 -15.16 1.97
CA GLU A 37 -9.64 -16.00 1.98
C GLU A 37 -9.59 -16.97 0.79
N SER A 38 -10.73 -17.57 0.42
CA SER A 38 -10.86 -18.47 -0.73
C SER A 38 -10.58 -17.82 -2.10
N LYS A 39 -10.50 -16.49 -2.17
CA LYS A 39 -10.21 -15.71 -3.38
C LYS A 39 -8.82 -15.06 -3.34
N ARG A 40 -8.00 -15.38 -2.33
CA ARG A 40 -6.61 -14.91 -2.24
C ARG A 40 -5.68 -15.80 -3.05
N SER A 41 -4.51 -15.28 -3.39
CA SER A 41 -3.43 -16.10 -3.96
C SER A 41 -2.93 -17.15 -2.94
N PRO A 42 -2.18 -18.17 -3.40
CA PRO A 42 -1.59 -19.17 -2.51
C PRO A 42 -0.67 -18.59 -1.42
N ASP A 43 -0.08 -17.42 -1.63
CA ASP A 43 0.73 -16.68 -0.64
C ASP A 43 -0.10 -15.72 0.24
N GLY A 44 -1.44 -15.82 0.18
CA GLY A 44 -2.37 -15.06 1.03
C GLY A 44 -2.56 -13.60 0.61
N CYS A 45 -2.04 -13.21 -0.55
CA CYS A 45 -2.15 -11.85 -1.09
C CYS A 45 -3.45 -11.65 -1.91
N GLU A 46 -3.88 -10.40 -2.06
CA GLU A 46 -4.91 -10.06 -3.04
C GLU A 46 -4.41 -10.17 -4.47
N LEU A 47 -5.29 -10.58 -5.39
CA LEU A 47 -4.95 -10.80 -6.80
C LEU A 47 -5.09 -9.55 -7.68
N ASP A 48 -5.86 -8.54 -7.27
CA ASP A 48 -6.19 -7.35 -8.06
C ASP A 48 -4.95 -6.56 -8.53
N TRP A 49 -3.84 -6.67 -7.78
CA TRP A 49 -2.58 -6.01 -8.04
C TRP A 49 -1.46 -6.97 -8.43
N SER A 50 -1.78 -8.25 -8.57
CA SER A 50 -0.80 -9.26 -8.94
C SER A 50 -0.56 -9.18 -10.44
N PRO A 51 0.71 -9.22 -10.88
CA PRO A 51 1.01 -9.38 -12.29
C PRO A 51 0.45 -10.72 -12.80
N PRO A 52 0.30 -10.88 -14.13
CA PRO A 52 -0.11 -12.16 -14.70
C PRO A 52 0.78 -13.32 -14.22
N PHE A 53 0.26 -14.55 -14.33
CA PHE A 53 1.06 -15.77 -14.16
C PHE A 53 2.40 -15.63 -14.90
N SER A 54 3.57 -15.91 -14.31
CA SER A 54 3.95 -16.95 -13.34
C SER A 54 4.43 -16.46 -11.97
N TYR A 55 4.11 -15.22 -11.61
CA TYR A 55 4.47 -14.65 -10.31
C TYR A 55 3.53 -15.14 -9.22
N VAL A 56 4.05 -15.98 -8.31
CA VAL A 56 3.24 -16.68 -7.30
C VAL A 56 3.58 -16.28 -5.87
N ARG A 57 4.64 -15.48 -5.68
CA ARG A 57 5.06 -14.94 -4.39
C ARG A 57 5.23 -13.44 -4.50
N ARG A 58 4.69 -12.69 -3.54
CA ARG A 58 4.84 -11.25 -3.39
C ARG A 58 5.51 -10.92 -2.07
N MET A 59 6.50 -10.03 -2.12
CA MET A 59 7.21 -9.52 -0.95
C MET A 59 7.09 -8.00 -0.89
N TRP A 60 6.93 -7.46 0.32
CA TRP A 60 7.06 -6.03 0.56
C TRP A 60 8.53 -5.60 0.46
N ALA A 61 8.82 -4.59 -0.35
CA ALA A 61 10.17 -4.04 -0.46
C ALA A 61 10.31 -2.71 0.28
N SER A 62 9.40 -1.78 0.06
CA SER A 62 9.41 -0.48 0.73
C SER A 62 8.06 0.21 0.69
N GLY A 63 7.91 1.25 1.50
CA GLY A 63 6.83 2.21 1.34
C GLY A 63 7.12 3.53 2.04
N GLU A 64 6.36 4.54 1.67
CA GLU A 64 6.43 5.90 2.18
C GLU A 64 5.02 6.43 2.37
N SER A 65 4.80 7.34 3.31
CA SER A 65 3.51 7.99 3.50
C SER A 65 3.67 9.44 3.91
N SER A 66 2.75 10.27 3.42
CA SER A 66 2.66 11.68 3.79
C SER A 66 1.22 12.04 4.14
N TRP A 67 1.06 13.00 5.06
CA TRP A 67 -0.25 13.44 5.53
C TRP A 67 -0.36 14.96 5.48
N ASN A 68 -1.51 15.44 5.03
CA ASN A 68 -1.88 16.84 5.15
C ASN A 68 -2.24 17.13 6.61
N LYS A 69 -1.60 18.13 7.22
CA LYS A 69 -1.89 18.51 8.62
C LYS A 69 -3.21 19.27 8.76
N ASP A 70 -3.65 19.92 7.69
CA ASP A 70 -4.85 20.76 7.67
C ASP A 70 -6.10 20.00 7.22
N ASN A 71 -5.94 18.77 6.70
CA ASN A 71 -7.03 17.89 6.30
C ASN A 71 -6.84 16.53 6.98
N SER A 72 -7.73 16.20 7.92
CA SER A 72 -7.67 14.97 8.71
C SER A 72 -8.85 14.06 8.39
N LEU A 73 -8.58 12.75 8.38
CA LEU A 73 -9.62 11.73 8.27
C LEU A 73 -10.51 11.74 9.52
N LYS A 74 -11.82 11.61 9.33
CA LYS A 74 -12.81 11.58 10.42
C LYS A 74 -13.74 10.37 10.34
N VAL A 75 -14.33 10.01 11.47
CA VAL A 75 -15.44 9.04 11.54
C VAL A 75 -16.63 9.56 10.72
N ASP A 76 -17.28 8.65 10.00
CA ASP A 76 -18.39 8.89 9.06
C ASP A 76 -18.07 9.77 7.86
N GLN A 77 -16.79 9.98 7.57
CA GLN A 77 -16.36 10.71 6.38
C GLN A 77 -16.29 9.77 5.17
N GLU A 78 -16.85 10.22 4.03
CA GLU A 78 -16.63 9.53 2.75
C GLU A 78 -15.22 9.84 2.22
N VAL A 79 -14.52 8.78 1.84
CA VAL A 79 -13.18 8.87 1.27
C VAL A 79 -13.07 8.06 0.00
N THR A 80 -12.37 8.62 -0.98
CA THR A 80 -11.92 7.90 -2.17
C THR A 80 -10.41 7.63 -2.07
N MET A 81 -9.99 6.37 -2.27
CA MET A 81 -8.59 6.04 -2.54
C MET A 81 -8.40 5.74 -4.02
N GLN A 82 -7.45 6.43 -4.64
CA GLN A 82 -6.98 6.16 -5.99
C GLN A 82 -5.59 5.52 -5.92
N SER A 83 -5.37 4.41 -6.62
CA SER A 83 -4.06 3.75 -6.62
C SER A 83 -3.54 3.59 -8.05
N PRO A 84 -2.71 4.51 -8.58
CA PRO A 84 -2.05 4.33 -9.85
C PRO A 84 -0.78 3.48 -9.73
N VAL A 85 -0.48 2.67 -10.76
CA VAL A 85 0.86 2.11 -10.94
C VAL A 85 1.81 3.23 -11.34
N ARG A 86 2.85 3.47 -10.53
CA ARG A 86 3.88 4.48 -10.76
C ARG A 86 5.01 3.96 -11.65
N ASP A 87 5.48 2.74 -11.40
CA ASP A 87 6.61 2.16 -12.12
C ASP A 87 6.59 0.62 -12.07
N ILE A 88 7.12 -0.02 -13.12
CA ILE A 88 7.31 -1.47 -13.20
C ILE A 88 8.73 -1.73 -13.67
N GLN A 89 9.47 -2.54 -12.92
CA GLN A 89 10.87 -2.83 -13.16
C GLN A 89 11.12 -4.32 -13.22
N MET A 90 11.61 -4.81 -14.36
CA MET A 90 12.10 -6.18 -14.48
C MET A 90 13.53 -6.25 -13.93
N ARG A 91 13.81 -7.26 -13.12
CA ARG A 91 15.09 -7.47 -12.45
C ARG A 91 15.69 -8.80 -12.89
N GLN A 92 17.00 -8.94 -12.66
CA GLN A 92 17.71 -10.18 -12.94
C GLN A 92 17.11 -11.36 -12.16
N GLY A 93 17.16 -12.54 -12.76
CA GLY A 93 16.60 -13.77 -12.19
C GLY A 93 15.09 -13.88 -12.32
N GLY A 94 14.46 -13.12 -13.22
CA GLY A 94 13.01 -13.19 -13.47
C GLY A 94 12.14 -12.41 -12.48
N ARG A 95 12.76 -11.77 -11.48
CA ARG A 95 12.08 -10.94 -10.47
C ARG A 95 11.47 -9.69 -11.08
N ARG A 96 10.37 -9.22 -10.52
CA ARG A 96 9.68 -8.00 -10.95
C ARG A 96 9.42 -7.09 -9.76
N GLY A 97 9.66 -5.79 -9.91
CA GLY A 97 9.36 -4.77 -8.91
C GLY A 97 8.26 -3.85 -9.40
N ASP A 98 7.17 -3.71 -8.65
CA ASP A 98 6.07 -2.80 -8.97
C ASP A 98 5.96 -1.73 -7.90
N SER A 99 5.90 -0.48 -8.34
CA SER A 99 5.65 0.69 -7.49
C SER A 99 4.23 1.19 -7.72
N VAL A 100 3.46 1.33 -6.65
CA VAL A 100 2.06 1.78 -6.68
C VAL A 100 1.91 2.93 -5.70
N ASP A 101 1.38 4.05 -6.19
CA ASP A 101 1.02 5.18 -5.34
C ASP A 101 -0.44 5.04 -4.88
N LYS A 102 -0.79 5.77 -3.83
CA LYS A 102 -2.11 5.81 -3.22
C LYS A 102 -2.40 7.26 -2.85
N HIS A 103 -3.47 7.80 -3.41
CA HIS A 103 -3.95 9.14 -3.11
C HIS A 103 -5.30 9.00 -2.42
N LEU A 104 -5.41 9.52 -1.19
CA LEU A 104 -6.63 9.45 -0.40
C LEU A 104 -7.28 10.83 -0.33
N HIS A 105 -8.52 10.90 -0.79
CA HIS A 105 -9.26 12.13 -1.00
C HIS A 105 -10.57 12.13 -0.21
N THR A 106 -10.84 13.27 0.41
CA THR A 106 -12.18 13.66 0.88
C THR A 106 -12.77 14.67 -0.10
N ASP A 107 -13.97 15.16 0.18
CA ASP A 107 -14.56 16.33 -0.48
C ASP A 107 -13.68 17.59 -0.37
N GLN A 108 -12.90 17.69 0.70
CA GLN A 108 -11.93 18.78 0.96
C GLN A 108 -10.58 18.58 0.26
N GLY A 109 -10.42 17.53 -0.55
CA GLY A 109 -9.20 17.24 -1.31
C GLY A 109 -8.32 16.14 -0.71
N CYS A 110 -7.06 16.07 -1.15
CA CYS A 110 -6.14 15.02 -0.73
C CYS A 110 -5.69 15.23 0.72
N PHE A 111 -5.89 14.22 1.57
CA PHE A 111 -5.46 14.26 2.98
C PHE A 111 -4.25 13.37 3.27
N ALA A 112 -4.01 12.33 2.45
CA ALA A 112 -2.85 11.46 2.60
C ALA A 112 -2.38 10.91 1.25
N THR A 113 -1.07 10.71 1.15
CA THR A 113 -0.48 9.89 0.09
C THR A 113 0.31 8.74 0.69
N GLU A 114 0.33 7.61 0.00
CA GLU A 114 1.15 6.45 0.33
C GLU A 114 1.78 5.90 -0.94
N SER A 115 3.05 5.50 -0.89
CA SER A 115 3.74 4.80 -1.97
C SER A 115 4.13 3.41 -1.49
N ARG A 116 3.95 2.39 -2.31
CA ARG A 116 4.30 1.00 -2.00
C ARG A 116 5.14 0.40 -3.11
N CYS A 117 6.16 -0.34 -2.73
CA CYS A 117 6.98 -1.14 -3.64
C CYS A 117 6.85 -2.62 -3.27
N TRP A 118 6.44 -3.42 -4.25
CA TRP A 118 6.38 -4.88 -4.13
C TRP A 118 7.38 -5.55 -5.05
N VAL A 119 7.92 -6.68 -4.59
CA VAL A 119 8.71 -7.58 -5.42
C VAL A 119 7.92 -8.86 -5.65
N TYR A 120 7.83 -9.27 -6.91
CA TYR A 120 7.18 -10.47 -7.37
C TYR A 120 8.22 -11.49 -7.83
N LEU A 121 8.03 -12.73 -7.37
CA LEU A 121 8.92 -13.86 -7.59
C LEU A 121 8.14 -15.00 -8.28
N THR A 122 8.83 -15.74 -9.14
CA THR A 122 8.26 -16.93 -9.79
C THR A 122 8.38 -18.17 -8.89
N GLN A 123 7.71 -19.27 -9.28
CA GLN A 123 7.85 -20.58 -8.63
C GLN A 123 9.29 -21.09 -8.61
N LYS A 124 10.05 -20.84 -9.70
CA LYS A 124 11.32 -21.51 -10.02
C LYS A 124 12.56 -20.83 -9.42
N GLU A 125 12.37 -19.84 -8.57
CA GLU A 125 13.43 -19.38 -7.68
C GLU A 125 13.50 -20.37 -6.52
N ASP A 126 14.04 -21.57 -6.82
CA ASP A 126 14.71 -22.41 -5.85
C ASP A 126 15.70 -21.50 -5.12
N TYR A 127 15.69 -21.57 -3.80
CA TYR A 127 16.73 -21.03 -2.94
C TYR A 127 18.02 -21.82 -3.20
N ALA A 128 18.56 -21.74 -4.42
CA ALA A 128 19.87 -22.25 -4.75
C ALA A 128 20.85 -21.33 -4.04
N ASP A 129 21.17 -21.73 -2.80
CA ASP A 129 22.31 -21.34 -1.97
C ASP A 129 23.20 -20.27 -2.64
N HIS A 130 22.76 -19.02 -2.60
CA HIS A 130 23.64 -17.91 -2.90
C HIS A 130 24.53 -17.79 -1.66
N PRO A 131 25.87 -17.95 -1.78
CA PRO A 131 26.74 -17.75 -0.64
C PRO A 131 26.43 -16.37 -0.08
N LYS A 132 26.16 -16.30 1.22
CA LYS A 132 25.75 -15.07 1.93
C LYS A 132 26.70 -13.94 1.52
N GLU A 133 26.23 -13.07 0.64
CA GLU A 133 27.03 -11.94 0.17
C GLU A 133 27.18 -11.00 1.36
N THR A 134 28.43 -10.88 1.81
CA THR A 134 28.88 -10.03 2.90
C THR A 134 28.28 -8.64 2.79
N ALA A 135 27.83 -8.09 3.93
CA ALA A 135 27.19 -6.79 4.08
C ALA A 135 27.66 -5.75 3.04
N ILE A 136 26.75 -5.37 2.14
CA ILE A 136 27.00 -4.31 1.16
C ILE A 136 26.98 -2.98 1.89
N THR A 137 28.17 -2.39 2.06
CA THR A 137 28.32 -0.97 2.42
C THR A 137 27.69 -0.12 1.32
N ILE A 138 26.62 0.61 1.62
CA ILE A 138 25.92 1.48 0.66
C ILE A 138 26.82 2.69 0.35
N PRO A 139 27.30 2.89 -0.89
CA PRO A 139 27.97 4.14 -1.26
C PRO A 139 26.95 5.28 -1.45
N PRO A 140 27.34 6.54 -1.21
CA PRO A 140 26.43 7.69 -1.34
C PRO A 140 25.95 7.87 -2.79
N PRO A 141 24.72 8.40 -3.00
CA PRO A 141 24.16 8.54 -4.34
C PRO A 141 24.94 9.56 -5.18
N SER A 142 25.37 9.14 -6.38
CA SER A 142 25.95 10.02 -7.41
C SER A 142 24.85 10.57 -8.35
N PRO A 143 25.04 11.77 -8.93
CA PRO A 143 23.96 12.53 -9.57
C PRO A 143 23.49 11.92 -10.89
N SER A 144 22.20 12.12 -11.13
CA SER A 144 21.35 11.52 -12.15
C SER A 144 21.69 11.89 -13.60
N HIS A 145 21.88 10.89 -14.46
CA HIS A 145 21.70 11.01 -15.90
C HIS A 145 20.45 10.23 -16.34
N ARG A 146 19.45 10.95 -16.88
CA ARG A 146 18.23 10.37 -17.46
C ARG A 146 18.53 9.77 -18.83
N HIS A 147 18.32 8.46 -18.98
CA HIS A 147 18.04 7.87 -20.28
C HIS A 147 16.56 7.44 -20.30
N HIS A 148 15.77 8.07 -21.17
CA HIS A 148 14.37 7.72 -21.39
C HIS A 148 14.29 6.49 -22.30
N HIS A 149 13.84 5.35 -21.76
CA HIS A 149 13.28 4.26 -22.57
C HIS A 149 11.76 4.26 -22.42
N HIS A 150 11.06 4.53 -23.51
CA HIS A 150 9.59 4.52 -23.57
C HIS A 150 9.11 3.06 -23.70
N HIS A 151 8.50 2.52 -22.65
CA HIS A 151 7.67 1.32 -22.72
C HIS A 151 6.21 1.72 -22.51
N HIS A 152 5.35 1.30 -23.43
CA HIS A 152 3.90 1.52 -23.37
C HIS A 152 3.33 0.71 -22.20
N HIS A 153 2.89 1.39 -21.15
CA HIS A 153 2.29 0.76 -19.97
C HIS A 153 0.76 0.90 -20.03
N HIS A 154 0.04 -0.21 -19.91
CA HIS A 154 -1.39 -0.17 -19.60
C HIS A 154 -1.56 0.34 -18.17
N HIS A 155 -2.10 1.55 -18.02
CA HIS A 155 -2.37 2.14 -16.71
C HIS A 155 -3.56 1.44 -16.04
N HIS A 156 -3.28 0.57 -15.08
CA HIS A 156 -4.31 0.10 -14.14
C HIS A 156 -4.51 1.18 -13.06
N HIS A 157 -5.69 1.78 -13.07
CA HIS A 157 -6.15 2.68 -12.01
C HIS A 157 -7.28 2.00 -11.25
N ARG A 158 -7.16 1.91 -9.92
CA ARG A 158 -8.26 1.48 -9.05
C ARG A 158 -8.77 2.64 -8.24
N ARG A 159 -10.09 2.81 -8.22
CA ARG A 159 -10.81 3.73 -7.33
C ARG A 159 -11.57 2.90 -6.29
N GLN A 160 -11.35 3.17 -5.01
CA GLN A 160 -12.12 2.60 -3.91
C GLN A 160 -12.86 3.72 -3.19
N HIS A 161 -14.15 3.52 -2.94
CA HIS A 161 -14.97 4.39 -2.11
C HIS A 161 -15.18 3.70 -0.77
N LEU A 162 -15.00 4.44 0.31
CA LEU A 162 -15.27 3.95 1.65
C LEU A 162 -15.94 5.04 2.47
N LEU A 163 -17.11 4.71 3.03
CA LEU A 163 -17.73 5.43 4.13
C LEU A 163 -17.38 4.69 5.42
N ILE A 164 -16.74 5.38 6.37
CA ILE A 164 -16.40 4.80 7.68
C ILE A 164 -17.60 5.01 8.62
N SER A 165 -18.66 4.23 8.42
CA SER A 165 -19.84 4.28 9.27
C SER A 165 -19.69 3.33 10.46
N LEU A 166 -19.93 3.84 11.66
CA LEU A 166 -20.02 3.07 12.90
C LEU A 166 -21.49 2.99 13.28
N SER A 167 -22.17 1.92 12.87
CA SER A 167 -23.58 1.70 13.25
C SER A 167 -23.70 1.35 14.74
N THR A 168 -24.60 2.04 15.43
CA THR A 168 -25.08 1.75 16.79
C THR A 168 -25.79 0.41 16.90
#